data_AF-A0A1Y3EC27-F1
#
_entry.id   AF-A0A1Y3EC27-F1
#
_cell.length_a   1.000
_cell.length_b   1.000
_cell.length_c   1.000
_cell.angle_alpha   90.00
_cell.angle_beta   90.00
_cell.angle_gamma   90.00
#
_symmetry.space_group_name_H-M   'P 1'
#
loop_
_entity.id
_entity.type
_entity.pdbx_description
1 polymer ?
#
loop_
_entity_poly.entity_id
_entity_poly.type
_entity_poly.pdbx_seq_one_letter_code
_entity_poly.pdbx_strand_id
1 'polypeptide(L)'
;MFRLKRWQDTGDYGISDRLNRSSIRILRHLLLKFNEGPFPRKVAQYNSRQPFPRYNRDYWIGERYYFLDPTSLLMDRMKCSYPIPEDINIFYEDNERVNEIVFQCFKYQEICCGEMDCCLVDENGH
;
A
#
# COMPACT_ATOMS: atom_id res chain seq x y z
N MET A 1 1.03 -53.04 1.34
CA MET A 1 1.91 -51.91 1.71
C MET A 1 1.52 -50.71 0.88
N PHE A 2 0.85 -49.71 1.45
CA PHE A 2 0.58 -48.44 0.77
C PHE A 2 1.47 -47.37 1.41
N ARG A 3 2.42 -46.84 0.64
CA ARG A 3 3.33 -45.77 1.08
C ARG A 3 2.67 -44.44 0.69
N LEU A 4 2.00 -43.81 1.65
CA LEU A 4 1.46 -42.46 1.52
C LEU A 4 2.62 -41.49 1.22
N LYS A 5 2.55 -40.85 0.04
CA LYS A 5 3.45 -39.78 -0.37
C LYS A 5 3.07 -38.53 0.43
N ARG A 6 3.88 -38.20 1.43
CA ARG A 6 3.79 -36.99 2.24
C ARG A 6 4.04 -35.79 1.31
N TRP A 7 2.99 -35.04 1.01
CA TRP A 7 3.11 -33.72 0.39
C TRP A 7 3.84 -32.83 1.40
N GLN A 8 4.99 -32.30 0.97
CA GLN A 8 5.78 -31.35 1.75
C GLN A 8 5.21 -29.97 1.45
N ASP A 9 4.66 -29.33 2.48
CA ASP A 9 4.31 -27.93 2.53
C ASP A 9 5.56 -27.06 2.35
N THR A 10 5.96 -26.79 1.11
CA THR A 10 6.87 -25.68 0.79
C THR A 10 6.06 -24.40 0.65
N GLY A 11 5.46 -23.97 1.75
CA GLY A 11 4.61 -22.78 1.83
C GLY A 11 5.42 -21.48 1.94
N ASP A 12 5.09 -20.53 1.06
CA ASP A 12 5.00 -19.05 1.20
C ASP A 12 5.98 -18.19 2.02
N TYR A 13 6.81 -18.73 2.91
CA TYR A 13 7.66 -17.93 3.80
C TYR A 13 8.65 -17.04 3.03
N GLY A 14 9.24 -17.55 1.94
CA GLY A 14 10.18 -16.79 1.13
C GLY A 14 9.53 -15.72 0.25
N ILE A 15 8.24 -15.86 -0.08
CA ILE A 15 7.49 -14.89 -0.85
C ILE A 15 7.08 -13.76 0.10
N SER A 16 6.40 -14.06 1.21
CA SER A 16 6.00 -13.08 2.22
C SER A 16 7.16 -12.19 2.71
N ASP A 17 8.35 -12.75 2.93
CA ASP A 17 9.53 -11.96 3.34
C ASP A 17 10.05 -11.03 2.24
N ARG A 18 9.99 -11.43 0.98
CA ARG A 18 10.32 -10.57 -0.17
C ARG A 18 9.25 -9.49 -0.36
N LEU A 19 7.98 -9.86 -0.18
CA LEU A 19 6.84 -8.96 -0.26
C LEU A 19 6.93 -7.83 0.79
N ASN A 20 7.30 -8.22 2.01
CA ASN A 20 7.52 -7.29 3.11
C ASN A 20 8.66 -6.28 2.82
N ARG A 21 9.77 -6.73 2.21
CA ARG A 21 10.89 -5.83 1.84
C ARG A 21 10.51 -4.79 0.79
N SER A 22 9.59 -5.11 -0.11
CA SER A 22 9.11 -4.18 -1.14
C SER A 22 8.23 -3.08 -0.52
N SER A 23 7.24 -3.47 0.28
CA SER A 23 6.31 -2.57 0.98
C SER A 23 7.04 -1.57 1.88
N ILE A 24 7.99 -2.06 2.69
CA ILE A 24 8.79 -1.23 3.60
C ILE A 24 9.53 -0.14 2.83
N ARG A 25 10.01 -0.44 1.61
CA ARG A 25 10.74 0.53 0.79
C ARG A 25 9.81 1.63 0.25
N ILE A 26 8.62 1.26 -0.22
CA ILE A 26 7.60 2.21 -0.67
C ILE A 26 7.19 3.09 0.49
N LEU A 27 6.82 2.46 1.61
CA LEU A 27 6.38 3.12 2.83
C LEU A 27 7.43 4.11 3.35
N ARG A 28 8.70 3.70 3.46
CA ARG A 28 9.78 4.63 3.83
C ARG A 28 9.79 5.84 2.90
N HIS A 29 9.87 5.63 1.59
CA HIS A 29 9.97 6.72 0.62
C HIS A 29 8.78 7.69 0.68
N LEU A 30 7.56 7.19 0.82
CA LEU A 30 6.35 8.01 0.94
C LEU A 30 6.36 8.84 2.23
N LEU A 31 6.84 8.24 3.33
CA LEU A 31 6.70 8.79 4.67
C LEU A 31 7.91 9.59 5.16
N LEU A 32 9.03 9.59 4.44
CA LEU A 32 10.24 10.37 4.77
C LEU A 32 9.91 11.82 5.17
N LYS A 33 9.05 12.50 4.40
CA LYS A 33 8.73 13.94 4.62
C LYS A 33 7.80 14.20 5.81
N PHE A 34 7.18 13.16 6.35
CA PHE A 34 6.19 13.23 7.43
C PHE A 34 6.75 12.73 8.76
N ASN A 35 7.74 11.83 8.72
CA ASN A 35 8.30 11.21 9.91
C ASN A 35 9.77 11.58 10.18
N GLU A 36 10.50 12.10 9.19
CA GLU A 36 11.92 12.43 9.34
C GLU A 36 12.19 13.94 9.24
N GLY A 37 13.13 14.42 10.07
CA GLY A 37 13.59 15.81 10.09
C GLY A 37 13.17 16.60 11.34
N PRO A 38 13.72 17.81 11.54
CA PRO A 38 13.45 18.64 12.73
C PRO A 38 12.02 19.17 12.82
N PHE A 39 11.28 19.14 11.70
CA PHE A 39 9.89 19.61 11.60
C PHE A 39 9.08 18.64 10.72
N PRO A 40 8.67 17.47 11.27
CA PRO A 40 7.82 16.53 10.55
C PRO A 40 6.55 17.23 10.07
N ARG A 41 6.22 17.07 8.79
CA ARG A 41 5.02 17.68 8.21
C ARG A 41 3.78 16.92 8.65
N LYS A 42 2.69 17.63 8.85
CA LYS A 42 1.36 17.04 9.00
C LYS A 42 0.71 16.81 7.65
N VAL A 43 -0.18 15.82 7.61
CA VAL A 43 -0.96 15.47 6.42
C VAL A 43 -2.13 16.45 6.28
N ALA A 44 -2.20 17.05 5.10
CA ALA A 44 -3.20 18.01 4.67
C ALA A 44 -3.68 17.64 3.26
N GLN A 45 -4.79 18.21 2.82
CA GLN A 45 -5.37 17.88 1.50
C GLN A 45 -4.39 18.11 0.34
N TYR A 46 -3.57 19.15 0.40
CA TYR A 46 -2.62 19.52 -0.66
C TYR A 46 -1.36 18.63 -0.72
N ASN A 47 -1.09 17.83 0.32
CA ASN A 47 0.11 17.00 0.41
C ASN A 47 -0.17 15.51 0.65
N SER A 48 -1.44 15.10 0.76
CA SER A 48 -1.81 13.71 1.01
C SER A 48 -1.45 12.81 -0.18
N ARG A 49 -1.61 13.28 -1.42
CA ARG A 49 -1.23 12.55 -2.63
C ARG A 49 0.27 12.67 -2.92
N GLN A 50 0.93 11.53 -3.09
CA GLN A 50 2.33 11.39 -3.43
C GLN A 50 2.48 10.45 -4.63
N PRO A 51 3.06 10.91 -5.75
CA PRO A 51 3.37 10.03 -6.87
C PRO A 51 4.55 9.12 -6.51
N PHE A 52 4.49 7.87 -6.95
CA PHE A 52 5.58 6.91 -6.85
C PHE A 52 6.02 6.48 -8.27
N PRO A 53 7.02 7.16 -8.86
CA PRO A 53 7.34 7.03 -10.29
C PRO A 53 7.66 5.61 -10.74
N ARG A 54 8.24 4.77 -9.85
CA ARG A 54 8.62 3.39 -10.19
C ARG A 54 7.43 2.54 -10.64
N TYR A 55 6.25 2.78 -10.07
CA TYR A 55 5.02 2.05 -10.40
C TYR A 55 4.05 2.90 -11.21
N ASN A 56 4.44 4.12 -11.59
CA ASN A 56 3.57 5.09 -12.27
C ASN A 56 2.19 5.23 -11.60
N ARG A 57 2.18 5.29 -10.26
CA ARG A 57 0.98 5.29 -9.43
C ARG A 57 1.05 6.35 -8.35
N ASP A 58 -0.12 6.84 -7.97
CA ASP A 58 -0.29 7.73 -6.84
C ASP A 58 -0.68 6.98 -5.56
N TYR A 59 -0.14 7.46 -4.45
CA TYR A 59 -0.44 6.99 -3.10
C TYR A 59 -0.96 8.17 -2.29
N TRP A 60 -2.03 7.94 -1.53
CA TRP A 60 -2.59 8.89 -0.58
C TRP A 60 -2.21 8.48 0.83
N ILE A 61 -1.64 9.41 1.58
CA ILE A 61 -1.32 9.22 2.98
C ILE A 61 -2.60 9.46 3.78
N GLY A 62 -3.27 8.37 4.13
CA GLY A 62 -4.57 8.38 4.78
C GLY A 62 -5.75 8.54 3.82
N GLU A 63 -6.90 7.99 4.25
CA GLU A 63 -8.14 8.00 3.47
C GLU A 63 -8.88 9.35 3.51
N ARG A 64 -8.67 10.18 4.53
CA ARG A 64 -9.49 11.38 4.79
C ARG A 64 -9.63 12.30 3.57
N TYR A 65 -8.53 12.52 2.86
CA TYR A 65 -8.49 13.39 1.69
C TYR A 65 -8.55 12.62 0.37
N TYR A 66 -8.53 11.29 0.39
CA TYR A 66 -8.61 10.45 -0.80
C TYR A 66 -9.89 10.74 -1.58
N PHE A 67 -11.06 10.68 -0.93
CA PHE A 67 -12.36 10.91 -1.58
C PHE A 67 -12.58 12.34 -2.11
N LEU A 68 -11.74 13.29 -1.71
CA LEU A 68 -11.78 14.68 -2.20
C LEU A 68 -10.91 14.87 -3.45
N ASP A 69 -10.03 13.93 -3.78
CA ASP A 69 -9.20 13.98 -4.98
C ASP A 69 -10.00 13.48 -6.19
N PRO A 70 -10.13 14.25 -7.28
CA PRO A 70 -10.83 13.80 -8.49
C PRO A 70 -10.31 12.49 -9.08
N THR A 71 -9.03 12.18 -8.88
CA THR A 71 -8.40 10.94 -9.37
C THR A 71 -8.91 9.71 -8.59
N SER A 72 -9.34 9.90 -7.33
CA SER A 72 -9.94 8.83 -6.53
C SER A 72 -11.28 8.34 -7.10
N LEU A 73 -11.95 9.15 -7.92
CA LEU A 73 -13.31 8.93 -8.44
C LEU A 73 -13.31 8.21 -9.79
N LEU A 74 -12.15 7.81 -10.30
CA LEU A 74 -12.02 7.07 -11.55
C LEU A 74 -12.70 5.69 -11.43
N MET A 75 -13.70 5.44 -12.28
CA MET A 75 -14.57 4.25 -12.20
C MET A 75 -13.88 2.93 -12.59
N ASP A 76 -12.80 3.02 -13.37
CA ASP A 76 -11.95 1.90 -13.79
C ASP A 76 -10.95 1.49 -12.70
N ARG A 77 -10.94 2.18 -11.56
CA ARG A 77 -10.03 1.95 -10.44
C ARG A 77 -10.74 1.33 -9.25
N MET A 78 -10.02 0.48 -8.54
CA MET A 78 -10.41 -0.04 -7.23
C MET A 78 -9.48 0.51 -6.15
N LYS A 79 -10.04 0.82 -4.99
CA LYS A 79 -9.31 1.32 -3.82
C LYS A 79 -8.62 0.17 -3.11
N CYS A 80 -7.33 0.33 -2.84
CA CYS A 80 -6.53 -0.54 -1.98
C CYS A 80 -6.05 0.26 -0.78
N SER A 81 -5.94 -0.41 0.36
CA SER A 81 -5.36 0.16 1.57
C SER A 81 -4.24 -0.72 2.11
N TYR A 82 -3.26 -0.06 2.70
CA TYR A 82 -2.15 -0.71 3.39
C TYR A 82 -1.99 -0.10 4.78
N PRO A 83 -2.04 -0.90 5.85
CA PRO A 83 -1.93 -0.38 7.21
C PRO A 83 -0.51 0.14 7.49
N ILE A 84 -0.42 1.33 8.09
CA ILE A 84 0.86 1.89 8.55
C ILE A 84 1.24 1.23 9.87
N PRO A 85 2.46 0.66 9.99
CA PRO A 85 2.98 0.09 11.22
C PRO A 85 2.85 1.02 12.44
N GLU A 86 2.61 0.47 13.63
CA GLU A 86 2.37 1.24 14.87
C GLU A 86 3.59 2.08 15.32
N ASP A 87 4.80 1.67 14.95
CA ASP A 87 6.05 2.38 15.24
C ASP A 87 6.21 3.68 14.43
N ILE A 88 5.36 3.90 13.44
CA ILE A 88 5.40 5.08 12.56
C ILE A 88 4.28 6.05 12.97
N ASN A 89 4.70 7.27 13.29
CA ASN A 89 3.85 8.33 13.82
C ASN A 89 3.64 9.42 12.77
N ILE A 90 2.49 9.38 12.11
CA ILE A 90 2.07 10.36 11.12
C ILE A 90 0.72 10.90 11.54
N PHE A 91 0.55 12.20 11.41
CA PHE A 91 -0.63 12.89 11.89
C PHE A 91 -1.19 13.81 10.82
N TYR A 92 -2.52 13.93 10.81
CA TYR A 92 -3.21 15.01 10.14
C TYR A 92 -3.01 16.35 10.89
N GLU A 93 -3.42 17.46 10.26
CA GLU A 93 -3.31 18.81 10.83
C GLU A 93 -3.90 18.95 12.25
N ASP A 94 -5.00 18.24 12.51
CA ASP A 94 -5.73 18.18 13.79
C ASP A 94 -5.12 17.22 14.83
N ASN A 95 -3.97 16.60 14.54
CA ASN A 95 -3.29 15.58 15.36
C ASN A 95 -3.96 14.20 15.42
N GLU A 96 -4.97 13.92 14.58
CA GLU A 96 -5.42 12.53 14.43
C GLU A 96 -4.34 11.70 13.73
N ARG A 97 -4.11 10.47 14.19
CA ARG A 97 -3.12 9.55 13.60
C ARG A 97 -3.59 9.06 12.24
N VAL A 98 -2.67 9.03 11.29
CA VAL A 98 -2.88 8.36 10.00
C VAL A 98 -2.55 6.89 10.15
N ASN A 99 -3.53 6.02 9.86
CA ASN A 99 -3.41 4.58 10.10
C ASN A 99 -3.14 3.76 8.84
N GLU A 100 -3.29 4.35 7.64
CA GLU A 100 -3.17 3.61 6.38
C GLU A 100 -2.67 4.48 5.24
N ILE A 101 -2.12 3.83 4.22
CA ILE A 101 -1.85 4.39 2.91
C ILE A 101 -2.88 3.85 1.94
N VAL A 102 -3.48 4.72 1.14
CA VAL A 102 -4.48 4.38 0.14
C VAL A 102 -3.86 4.50 -1.25
N PHE A 103 -4.20 3.59 -2.16
CA PHE A 103 -3.78 3.62 -3.56
C PHE A 103 -4.83 2.96 -4.45
N GLN A 104 -4.63 3.04 -5.77
CA GLN A 104 -5.59 2.54 -6.75
C GLN A 104 -4.98 1.50 -7.69
N CYS A 105 -5.70 0.41 -7.91
CA CYS A 105 -5.42 -0.61 -8.94
C CYS A 105 -6.48 -0.59 -10.04
N PHE A 106 -6.16 -1.09 -11.23
CA PHE A 106 -7.13 -1.25 -12.32
C PHE A 106 -8.09 -2.41 -12.04
N LYS A 107 -9.38 -2.12 -11.91
CA LYS A 107 -10.43 -3.06 -11.44
C LYS A 107 -10.54 -4.38 -12.23
N TYR A 108 -10.16 -4.38 -13.51
CA TYR A 108 -10.32 -5.53 -14.41
C TYR A 108 -9.00 -6.19 -14.82
N GLN A 109 -7.87 -5.63 -14.38
CA GLN A 109 -6.54 -6.10 -14.75
C GLN A 109 -5.71 -6.46 -13.53
N GLU A 110 -6.02 -5.87 -12.38
CA GLU A 110 -5.19 -5.95 -11.18
C GLU A 110 -6.01 -6.18 -9.90
N ILE A 111 -5.35 -6.74 -8.90
CA ILE A 111 -5.84 -6.83 -7.51
C ILE A 111 -4.90 -6.11 -6.54
N CYS A 112 -5.44 -5.73 -5.38
CA CYS A 112 -4.64 -5.25 -4.26
C CYS A 112 -3.72 -6.35 -3.75
N CYS A 113 -2.43 -6.19 -3.94
CA CYS A 113 -1.43 -7.06 -3.35
C CYS A 113 -0.92 -6.46 -2.05
N GLY A 114 -0.62 -7.33 -1.07
CA GLY A 114 -0.10 -6.95 0.25
C GLY A 114 1.23 -6.18 0.22
N GLU A 115 1.76 -5.84 -0.96
CA GLU A 115 3.01 -5.12 -1.16
C GLU A 115 2.89 -3.58 -1.23
N MET A 116 1.73 -2.99 -0.95
CA MET A 116 1.40 -1.64 -1.44
C MET A 116 1.51 -1.56 -2.98
N ASP A 117 1.20 -2.66 -3.67
CA ASP A 117 1.29 -2.78 -5.12
C ASP A 117 0.03 -3.43 -5.70
N CYS A 118 -0.08 -3.40 -7.02
CA CYS A 118 -1.14 -4.04 -7.77
C CYS A 118 -0.55 -5.20 -8.55
N CYS A 119 -1.02 -6.42 -8.32
CA CYS A 119 -0.63 -7.57 -9.13
C CYS A 119 -1.63 -7.78 -10.24
N LEU A 120 -1.14 -8.24 -11.39
CA LEU A 120 -2.00 -8.70 -12.47
C LEU A 120 -2.79 -9.92 -12.02
N VAL A 121 -4.08 -9.95 -12.37
CA VAL A 121 -4.92 -11.12 -12.16
C VAL A 121 -4.54 -12.17 -13.20
N ASP A 122 -4.11 -13.36 -12.78
CA ASP A 122 -3.85 -14.46 -13.71
C ASP A 122 -5.16 -15.08 -14.26
N GLU A 123 -5.07 -15.98 -15.25
CA GLU A 123 -6.25 -16.69 -15.80
C GLU A 123 -7.01 -17.52 -14.74
N ASN A 124 -6.45 -17.70 -13.55
CA ASN A 124 -7.01 -18.46 -12.44
C ASN A 124 -7.62 -17.56 -11.34
N GLY A 125 -7.57 -16.24 -11.47
CA GLY A 125 -8.13 -15.31 -10.50
C GLY A 125 -7.29 -15.12 -9.24
N HIS A 126 -5.98 -15.40 -9.30
CA HIS A 126 -5.02 -15.12 -8.22
C HIS A 126 -4.16 -13.90 -8.53
#